data_AF-A0A920MVL1-F1
#
_entry.id   AF-A0A920MVL1-F1
#
_cell.length_a   1.000
_cell.length_b   1.000
_cell.length_c   1.000
_cell.angle_alpha   90.00
_cell.angle_beta   90.00
_cell.angle_gamma   90.00
#
_symmetry.space_group_name_H-M   'P 1'
#
loop_
_entity.id
_entity.type
_entity.pdbx_description
1 polymer ?
#
loop_
_entity_poly.entity_id
_entity_poly.type
_entity_poly.pdbx_seq_one_letter_code
_entity_poly.pdbx_strand_id
1 'polypeptide(L)'
;MSPLAAIISPFFLGFVADRYFNAEKVLGILHILSGCFLLLTPFFTSKPMIFILMLAMHMICYMPTLGLANSVAFRHVDNQEKQFPLIRVFGTLGWIVVGILVSKILNADNDATPFYIAGTAGIFLGFYSFSLPKTPPLLSKDAPISFRDIIGLNALNKLKSKSFFVFALSSFLICIPLAAYYNFAPIFVSDMGIASPAFKMSFGQMSEVLFMLILPLLFARYGVKYILLGGMLAWAVRYALFAVSAPTGITSLVFLGIIFSWDLL
;
A
#
# COMPACT_ATOMS: atom_id res chain seq x y z
N MET A 1 11.90 10.05 -4.03
CA MET A 1 11.69 9.50 -5.40
C MET A 1 10.42 8.66 -5.53
N SER A 2 9.99 7.95 -4.48
CA SER A 2 8.75 7.14 -4.48
C SER A 2 7.45 7.89 -4.90
N PRO A 3 7.19 9.17 -4.49
CA PRO A 3 5.94 9.84 -4.84
C PRO A 3 5.79 10.16 -6.34
N LEU A 4 6.87 10.55 -7.01
CA LEU A 4 6.86 10.86 -8.44
C LEU A 4 6.59 9.62 -9.30
N ALA A 5 7.25 8.50 -8.96
CA ALA A 5 7.00 7.22 -9.62
C ALA A 5 5.58 6.72 -9.37
N ALA A 6 5.04 6.90 -8.16
CA ALA A 6 3.67 6.53 -7.81
C ALA A 6 2.61 7.37 -8.54
N ILE A 7 2.90 8.63 -8.86
CA ILE A 7 2.00 9.46 -9.67
C ILE A 7 2.11 9.05 -11.14
N ILE A 8 3.31 8.97 -11.71
CA ILE A 8 3.49 8.83 -13.16
C ILE A 8 3.23 7.39 -13.63
N SER A 9 3.71 6.39 -12.90
CA SER A 9 3.70 5.00 -13.38
C SER A 9 2.29 4.43 -13.63
N PRO A 10 1.31 4.60 -12.71
CA PRO A 10 -0.05 4.09 -12.94
C PRO A 10 -0.73 4.65 -14.19
N PHE A 11 -0.49 5.93 -14.54
CA PHE A 11 -1.09 6.54 -15.73
C PHE A 11 -0.55 5.97 -17.04
N PHE A 12 0.74 5.65 -17.11
CA PHE A 12 1.35 5.13 -18.34
C PHE A 12 1.36 3.60 -18.39
N LEU A 13 1.99 2.96 -17.40
CA LEU A 13 2.16 1.51 -17.37
C LEU A 13 0.84 0.80 -17.04
N GLY A 14 0.07 1.32 -16.07
CA GLY A 14 -1.24 0.76 -15.73
C GLY A 14 -2.23 0.83 -16.90
N PHE A 15 -2.32 2.00 -17.54
CA PHE A 15 -3.20 2.18 -18.71
C PHE A 15 -2.83 1.31 -19.91
N VAL A 16 -1.53 1.24 -20.25
CA VAL A 16 -1.06 0.39 -21.35
C VAL A 16 -1.31 -1.09 -21.03
N ALA A 17 -1.11 -1.51 -19.78
CA ALA A 17 -1.38 -2.87 -19.31
C ALA A 17 -2.85 -3.24 -19.49
N ASP A 18 -3.77 -2.38 -19.03
CA ASP A 18 -5.21 -2.64 -19.06
C ASP A 18 -5.81 -2.71 -20.48
N ARG A 19 -5.08 -2.22 -21.49
CA ARG A 19 -5.53 -2.15 -22.88
C ARG A 19 -4.92 -3.22 -23.80
N TYR A 20 -3.63 -3.48 -23.69
CA TYR A 20 -2.92 -4.27 -24.71
C TYR A 20 -2.60 -5.69 -24.28
N PHE A 21 -2.58 -5.94 -22.97
CA PHE A 21 -2.10 -7.19 -22.41
C PHE A 21 -3.09 -7.72 -21.38
N ASN A 22 -2.97 -9.01 -21.09
CA ASN A 22 -3.73 -9.55 -19.98
C ASN A 22 -3.13 -9.08 -18.66
N ALA A 23 -3.97 -8.66 -17.71
CA ALA A 23 -3.51 -8.03 -16.47
C ALA A 23 -2.60 -8.95 -15.65
N GLU A 24 -2.84 -10.28 -15.64
CA GLU A 24 -2.00 -11.25 -14.91
C GLU A 24 -0.57 -11.32 -15.45
N LYS A 25 -0.40 -11.18 -16.76
CA LYS A 25 0.92 -11.23 -17.40
C LYS A 25 1.72 -9.97 -17.11
N VAL A 26 1.07 -8.83 -17.16
CA VAL A 26 1.73 -7.55 -16.85
C VAL A 26 2.10 -7.49 -15.38
N LEU A 27 1.18 -7.94 -14.51
CA LEU A 27 1.46 -8.11 -13.08
C LEU A 27 2.71 -8.97 -12.85
N GLY A 28 2.79 -10.12 -13.54
CA GLY A 28 3.94 -11.02 -13.45
C GLY A 28 5.27 -10.40 -13.87
N ILE A 29 5.30 -9.79 -15.06
CA ILE A 29 6.51 -9.14 -15.61
C ILE A 29 6.97 -8.00 -14.69
N LEU A 30 6.04 -7.16 -14.23
CA LEU A 30 6.36 -6.03 -13.38
C LEU A 30 6.92 -6.48 -12.03
N HIS A 31 6.36 -7.53 -11.42
CA HIS A 31 6.88 -8.08 -10.17
C HIS A 31 8.27 -8.71 -10.32
N ILE A 32 8.55 -9.40 -11.44
CA ILE A 32 9.88 -9.94 -11.72
C ILE A 32 10.89 -8.80 -11.88
N LEU A 33 10.60 -7.80 -12.71
CA LEU A 33 11.49 -6.65 -12.92
C LEU A 33 11.72 -5.88 -11.62
N SER A 34 10.64 -5.60 -10.90
CA SER A 34 10.64 -4.93 -9.61
C SER A 34 11.51 -5.68 -8.58
N GLY A 35 11.39 -7.00 -8.52
CA GLY A 35 12.18 -7.85 -7.64
C GLY A 35 13.66 -7.89 -8.03
N CYS A 36 13.98 -8.00 -9.32
CA CYS A 36 15.36 -7.92 -9.82
C CYS A 36 16.04 -6.60 -9.43
N PHE A 37 15.36 -5.46 -9.59
CA PHE A 37 15.90 -4.16 -9.19
C PHE A 37 16.16 -4.10 -7.67
N LEU A 38 15.27 -4.66 -6.84
CA LEU A 38 15.51 -4.76 -5.39
C LEU A 38 16.71 -5.64 -5.05
N LEU A 39 16.84 -6.82 -5.67
CA LEU A 39 17.98 -7.72 -5.42
C LEU A 39 19.32 -7.09 -5.81
N LEU A 40 19.34 -6.25 -6.85
CA LEU A 40 20.53 -5.56 -7.30
C LEU A 40 20.87 -4.32 -6.45
N THR A 41 19.90 -3.75 -5.73
CA THR A 41 20.07 -2.49 -4.99
C THR A 41 21.22 -2.53 -3.96
N PRO A 42 21.36 -3.57 -3.10
CA PRO A 42 22.44 -3.65 -2.12
C PRO A 42 23.87 -3.62 -2.72
N PHE A 43 24.05 -4.05 -3.96
CA PHE A 43 25.37 -4.04 -4.62
C PHE A 43 25.86 -2.64 -4.98
N PHE A 44 24.98 -1.64 -4.93
CA PHE A 44 25.29 -0.25 -5.31
C PHE A 44 25.32 0.71 -4.12
N THR A 45 25.43 0.22 -2.88
CA THR A 45 25.52 1.05 -1.65
C THR A 45 26.64 2.09 -1.71
N SER A 46 27.75 1.79 -2.39
CA SER A 46 28.88 2.71 -2.62
C SER A 46 28.67 3.72 -3.76
N LYS A 47 27.58 3.60 -4.53
CA LYS A 47 27.26 4.44 -5.70
C LYS A 47 25.86 5.06 -5.56
N PRO A 48 25.72 6.19 -4.85
CA PRO A 48 24.43 6.76 -4.46
C PRO A 48 23.45 6.98 -5.62
N MET A 49 23.94 7.46 -6.78
CA MET A 49 23.09 7.69 -7.95
C MET A 49 22.50 6.39 -8.52
N ILE A 50 23.30 5.32 -8.60
CA ILE A 50 22.84 4.03 -9.11
C ILE A 50 21.90 3.36 -8.10
N PHE A 51 22.21 3.47 -6.81
CA PHE A 51 21.33 3.01 -5.73
C PHE A 51 19.94 3.66 -5.83
N ILE A 52 19.88 4.99 -5.94
CA ILE A 52 18.61 5.72 -6.08
C ILE A 52 17.90 5.33 -7.38
N LEU A 53 18.63 5.12 -8.47
CA LEU A 53 18.05 4.69 -9.74
C LEU A 53 17.42 3.30 -9.64
N MET A 54 18.06 2.33 -8.99
CA MET A 54 17.49 0.99 -8.78
C MET A 54 16.19 1.05 -7.97
N LEU A 55 16.15 1.86 -6.91
CA LEU A 55 14.93 2.09 -6.14
C LEU A 55 13.83 2.76 -6.97
N ALA A 56 14.19 3.72 -7.82
CA ALA A 56 13.25 4.38 -8.71
C ALA A 56 12.67 3.40 -9.74
N MET A 57 13.50 2.55 -10.34
CA MET A 57 13.08 1.52 -11.29
C MET A 57 12.17 0.49 -10.60
N HIS A 58 12.51 0.05 -9.39
CA HIS A 58 11.65 -0.80 -8.57
C HIS A 58 10.27 -0.16 -8.35
N MET A 59 10.21 1.13 -7.98
CA MET A 59 8.96 1.86 -7.74
C MET A 59 8.12 2.04 -9.01
N ILE A 60 8.76 2.33 -10.15
CA ILE A 60 8.08 2.43 -11.45
C ILE A 60 7.42 1.09 -11.79
N CYS A 61 8.09 -0.04 -11.55
CA CYS A 61 7.51 -1.35 -11.80
C CYS A 61 6.44 -1.73 -10.76
N TYR A 62 6.66 -1.44 -9.48
CA TYR A 62 5.79 -1.87 -8.37
C TYR A 62 4.48 -1.09 -8.25
N MET A 63 4.50 0.24 -8.39
CA MET A 63 3.30 1.06 -8.18
C MET A 63 2.07 0.65 -9.02
N PRO A 64 2.19 0.34 -10.33
CA PRO A 64 1.04 -0.10 -11.11
C PRO A 64 0.53 -1.50 -10.70
N THR A 65 1.34 -2.33 -10.02
CA THR A 65 0.90 -3.67 -9.61
C THR A 65 -0.19 -3.63 -8.56
N LEU A 66 -0.24 -2.59 -7.72
CA LEU A 66 -1.30 -2.40 -6.72
C LEU A 66 -2.68 -2.30 -7.38
N GLY A 67 -2.79 -1.49 -8.43
CA GLY A 67 -4.02 -1.37 -9.21
C GLY A 67 -4.34 -2.63 -10.01
N LEU A 68 -3.33 -3.23 -10.66
CA LEU A 68 -3.48 -4.45 -11.44
C LEU A 68 -3.93 -5.64 -10.58
N ALA A 69 -3.36 -5.81 -9.39
CA ALA A 69 -3.74 -6.88 -8.47
C ALA A 69 -5.21 -6.76 -8.04
N ASN A 70 -5.67 -5.53 -7.73
CA ASN A 70 -7.08 -5.27 -7.45
C ASN A 70 -7.96 -5.60 -8.66
N SER A 71 -7.55 -5.17 -9.87
CA SER A 71 -8.25 -5.49 -11.12
C SER A 71 -8.34 -6.98 -11.39
N VAL A 72 -7.28 -7.76 -11.13
CA VAL A 72 -7.28 -9.21 -11.27
C VAL A 72 -8.20 -9.87 -10.24
N ALA A 73 -8.14 -9.44 -8.98
CA ALA A 73 -9.00 -9.95 -7.93
C ALA A 73 -10.49 -9.68 -8.21
N PHE A 74 -10.83 -8.42 -8.52
CA PHE A 74 -12.21 -8.00 -8.78
C PHE A 74 -12.87 -8.69 -9.97
N ARG A 75 -12.09 -9.19 -10.93
CA ARG A 75 -12.63 -9.92 -12.09
C ARG A 75 -12.91 -11.40 -11.84
N HIS A 76 -12.40 -11.95 -10.75
CA HIS A 76 -12.56 -13.37 -10.39
C HIS A 76 -13.31 -13.57 -9.07
N VAL A 77 -13.81 -12.48 -8.49
CA VAL A 77 -14.56 -12.45 -7.25
C VAL A 77 -16.02 -12.13 -7.58
N ASP A 78 -16.94 -13.03 -7.23
CA ASP A 78 -18.37 -12.88 -7.53
C ASP A 78 -19.00 -11.74 -6.73
N ASN A 79 -18.79 -11.75 -5.41
CA ASN A 79 -19.33 -10.74 -4.50
C ASN A 79 -18.19 -9.89 -3.93
N GLN A 80 -17.86 -8.82 -4.65
CA GLN A 80 -16.76 -7.92 -4.31
C GLN A 80 -16.91 -7.31 -2.91
N GLU A 81 -18.11 -6.88 -2.54
CA GLU A 81 -18.36 -6.23 -1.24
C GLU A 81 -18.12 -7.15 -0.05
N LYS A 82 -18.37 -8.46 -0.19
CA LYS A 82 -18.18 -9.44 0.90
C LYS A 82 -16.81 -10.10 0.86
N GLN A 83 -16.31 -10.45 -0.32
CA GLN A 83 -15.11 -11.27 -0.45
C GLN A 83 -13.84 -10.43 -0.51
N PHE A 84 -13.89 -9.22 -1.09
CA PHE A 84 -12.69 -8.39 -1.22
C PHE A 84 -12.13 -7.90 0.12
N PRO A 85 -12.95 -7.49 1.12
CA PRO A 85 -12.44 -7.20 2.45
C PRO A 85 -11.71 -8.39 3.08
N LEU A 86 -12.21 -9.62 2.88
CA LEU A 86 -11.55 -10.84 3.37
C LEU A 86 -10.22 -11.11 2.65
N ILE A 87 -10.15 -10.89 1.33
CA ILE A 87 -8.89 -10.98 0.57
C ILE A 87 -7.87 -9.97 1.12
N ARG A 88 -8.30 -8.75 1.44
CA ARG A 88 -7.43 -7.71 1.99
C ARG A 88 -6.84 -8.10 3.35
N VAL A 89 -7.56 -8.84 4.19
CA VAL A 89 -7.04 -9.34 5.47
C VAL A 89 -5.77 -10.17 5.25
N PHE A 90 -5.72 -11.02 4.21
CA PHE A 90 -4.51 -11.79 3.90
C PHE A 90 -3.31 -10.90 3.53
N GLY A 91 -3.55 -9.76 2.88
CA GLY A 91 -2.52 -8.76 2.62
C GLY A 91 -1.92 -8.20 3.91
N THR A 92 -2.76 -7.82 4.87
CA THR A 92 -2.32 -7.33 6.17
C THR A 92 -1.62 -8.41 6.99
N LEU A 93 -2.09 -9.66 6.94
CA LEU A 93 -1.40 -10.80 7.56
C LEU A 93 0.00 -11.00 6.96
N GLY A 94 0.15 -10.89 5.65
CA GLY A 94 1.46 -10.92 4.98
C GLY A 94 2.40 -9.84 5.50
N TRP A 95 1.91 -8.60 5.68
CA TRP A 95 2.69 -7.51 6.27
C TRP A 95 3.17 -7.89 7.68
N ILE A 96 2.26 -8.34 8.55
CA ILE A 96 2.59 -8.73 9.93
C ILE A 96 3.67 -9.82 9.96
N VAL A 97 3.52 -10.87 9.14
CA VAL A 97 4.48 -11.98 9.07
C VAL A 97 5.86 -11.48 8.64
N VAL A 98 5.93 -10.64 7.61
CA VAL A 98 7.20 -10.07 7.13
C VAL A 98 7.82 -9.15 8.18
N GLY A 99 7.02 -8.32 8.86
CA GLY A 99 7.49 -7.45 9.94
C GLY A 99 8.10 -8.25 11.10
N ILE A 100 7.47 -9.36 11.50
CA ILE A 100 8.02 -10.26 12.52
C ILE A 100 9.30 -10.93 12.03
N LEU A 101 9.31 -11.46 10.80
CA LEU A 101 10.45 -12.16 10.22
C LEU A 101 11.68 -11.24 10.13
N VAL A 102 11.53 -10.08 9.53
CA VAL A 102 12.64 -9.12 9.32
C VAL A 102 13.13 -8.54 10.64
N SER A 103 12.20 -8.07 11.48
CA SER A 103 12.55 -7.22 12.62
C SER A 103 12.83 -8.01 13.90
N LYS A 104 12.07 -9.07 14.17
CA LYS A 104 12.17 -9.84 15.41
C LYS A 104 13.04 -11.10 15.26
N ILE A 105 12.89 -11.83 14.16
CA ILE A 105 13.61 -13.10 13.96
C ILE A 105 15.01 -12.83 13.41
N LEU A 106 15.11 -12.05 12.33
CA LEU A 106 16.37 -11.79 11.65
C LEU A 106 17.14 -10.58 12.24
N ASN A 107 16.50 -9.74 13.04
CA ASN A 107 17.05 -8.48 13.56
C ASN A 107 17.72 -7.63 12.46
N ALA A 108 17.11 -7.62 11.27
CA ALA A 108 17.72 -7.08 10.07
C ALA A 108 17.12 -5.72 9.66
N ASP A 109 16.56 -4.97 10.61
CA ASP A 109 15.98 -3.64 10.36
C ASP A 109 16.98 -2.65 9.74
N ASN A 110 18.28 -2.82 10.03
CA ASN A 110 19.36 -1.94 9.57
C ASN A 110 20.28 -2.57 8.50
N ASP A 111 19.91 -3.73 7.96
CA ASP A 111 20.72 -4.47 6.99
C ASP A 111 20.06 -4.49 5.59
N ALA A 112 20.77 -5.02 4.59
CA ALA A 112 20.27 -5.24 3.25
C ALA A 112 19.27 -6.41 3.14
N THR A 113 19.16 -7.27 4.15
CA THR A 113 18.26 -8.43 4.15
C THR A 113 16.80 -8.14 3.70
N PRO A 114 16.14 -7.02 4.08
CA PRO A 114 14.80 -6.70 3.59
C PRO A 114 14.74 -6.57 2.07
N PHE A 115 15.79 -6.08 1.41
CA PHE A 115 15.87 -6.00 -0.05
C PHE A 115 15.88 -7.40 -0.69
N TYR A 116 16.61 -8.34 -0.09
CA TYR A 116 16.67 -9.71 -0.58
C TYR A 116 15.35 -10.45 -0.38
N ILE A 117 14.71 -10.30 0.78
CA ILE A 117 13.40 -10.91 1.06
C ILE A 117 12.34 -10.34 0.13
N ALA A 118 12.24 -9.02 0.02
CA ALA A 118 11.26 -8.36 -0.85
C ALA A 118 11.51 -8.68 -2.33
N GLY A 119 12.78 -8.68 -2.77
CA GLY A 119 13.16 -8.99 -4.14
C GLY A 119 12.85 -10.43 -4.54
N THR A 120 13.21 -11.40 -3.69
CA THR A 120 12.91 -12.82 -3.93
C THR A 120 11.40 -13.08 -3.91
N ALA A 121 10.69 -12.60 -2.89
CA ALA A 121 9.23 -12.74 -2.81
C ALA A 121 8.52 -12.11 -4.00
N GLY A 122 9.00 -10.93 -4.46
CA GLY A 122 8.49 -10.27 -5.67
C GLY A 122 8.68 -11.12 -6.93
N ILE A 123 9.85 -11.74 -7.12
CA ILE A 123 10.10 -12.63 -8.27
C ILE A 123 9.20 -13.88 -8.19
N PHE A 124 9.07 -14.50 -7.03
CA PHE A 124 8.17 -15.65 -6.83
C PHE A 124 6.72 -15.29 -7.15
N LEU A 125 6.23 -14.16 -6.62
CA LEU A 125 4.89 -13.66 -6.93
C LEU A 125 4.72 -13.36 -8.42
N GLY A 126 5.77 -12.86 -9.07
CA GLY A 126 5.79 -12.60 -10.50
C GLY A 126 5.62 -13.88 -11.33
N PHE A 127 6.33 -14.96 -10.97
CA PHE A 127 6.12 -16.27 -11.60
C PHE A 127 4.75 -16.86 -11.30
N TYR A 128 4.28 -16.75 -10.04
CA TYR A 128 2.95 -17.18 -9.65
C TYR A 128 1.85 -16.46 -10.43
N SER A 129 2.04 -15.17 -10.75
CA SER A 129 1.07 -14.37 -11.51
C SER A 129 0.78 -14.95 -12.90
N PHE A 130 1.72 -15.66 -13.53
CA PHE A 130 1.47 -16.33 -14.81
C PHE A 130 0.57 -17.57 -14.70
N SER A 131 0.42 -18.14 -13.50
CA SER A 131 -0.50 -19.24 -13.22
C SER A 131 -1.92 -18.78 -12.90
N LEU A 132 -2.13 -17.47 -12.71
CA LEU A 132 -3.44 -16.90 -12.41
C LEU A 132 -4.40 -17.01 -13.61
N PRO A 133 -5.72 -16.99 -13.37
CA PRO A 133 -6.71 -17.02 -14.44
C PRO A 133 -6.53 -15.85 -15.42
N LYS A 134 -6.82 -16.12 -16.70
CA LYS A 134 -6.63 -15.14 -17.78
C LYS A 134 -7.54 -13.94 -17.58
N THR A 135 -6.95 -12.76 -17.49
CA THR A 135 -7.63 -11.49 -17.25
C THR A 135 -7.51 -10.60 -18.50
N PRO A 136 -8.37 -10.78 -19.53
CA PRO A 136 -8.23 -10.12 -20.83
C PRO A 136 -8.40 -8.60 -20.72
N PRO A 137 -7.82 -7.78 -21.62
CA PRO A 137 -7.88 -6.33 -21.53
C PRO A 137 -9.32 -5.77 -21.57
N LEU A 138 -9.56 -4.67 -20.83
CA LEU A 138 -10.88 -4.03 -20.70
C LEU A 138 -11.22 -3.12 -21.89
N LEU A 139 -10.20 -2.49 -22.49
CA LEU A 139 -10.39 -1.59 -23.62
C LEU A 139 -10.24 -2.34 -24.93
N SER A 140 -11.18 -2.12 -25.85
CA SER A 140 -11.04 -2.60 -27.23
C SER A 140 -9.78 -2.00 -27.87
N LYS A 141 -9.06 -2.85 -28.63
CA LYS A 141 -7.87 -2.43 -29.37
C LYS A 141 -8.19 -1.29 -30.36
N ASP A 142 -9.45 -1.21 -30.80
CA ASP A 142 -9.90 -0.31 -31.87
C ASP A 142 -10.48 1.03 -31.40
N ALA A 143 -10.57 1.29 -30.08
CA ALA A 143 -11.03 2.59 -29.59
C ALA A 143 -10.02 3.70 -29.96
N PRO A 144 -10.40 4.79 -30.66
CA PRO A 144 -9.48 5.90 -30.91
C PRO A 144 -9.20 6.60 -29.59
N ILE A 145 -7.92 6.79 -29.25
CA ILE A 145 -7.52 7.44 -28.00
C ILE A 145 -6.75 8.72 -28.33
N SER A 146 -7.21 9.84 -27.77
CA SER A 146 -6.50 11.10 -27.83
C SER A 146 -5.36 11.08 -26.79
N PHE A 147 -4.23 11.72 -27.06
CA PHE A 147 -3.16 11.91 -26.05
C PHE A 147 -3.70 12.48 -24.72
N ARG A 148 -4.83 13.21 -24.76
CA ARG A 148 -5.58 13.71 -23.59
C ARG A 148 -6.17 12.62 -22.69
N ASP A 149 -6.52 11.46 -23.23
CA ASP A 149 -7.01 10.31 -22.46
C ASP A 149 -5.87 9.62 -21.71
N ILE A 150 -4.69 9.50 -22.35
CA ILE A 150 -3.50 8.83 -21.79
C ILE A 150 -2.97 9.57 -20.57
N ILE A 151 -2.93 10.90 -20.63
CA ILE A 151 -2.51 11.76 -19.50
C ILE A 151 -3.64 11.99 -18.48
N GLY A 152 -4.80 11.32 -18.64
CA GLY A 152 -5.92 11.44 -17.71
C GLY A 152 -6.63 12.81 -17.71
N LEU A 153 -6.41 13.65 -18.72
CA LEU A 153 -7.01 14.99 -18.82
C LEU A 153 -8.55 14.92 -18.90
N ASN A 154 -9.08 13.83 -19.47
CA ASN A 154 -10.52 13.57 -19.47
C ASN A 154 -11.05 13.13 -18.09
N ALA A 155 -10.21 12.55 -17.22
CA ALA A 155 -10.58 12.33 -15.82
C ALA A 155 -10.62 13.64 -15.03
N LEU A 156 -9.78 14.62 -15.36
CA LEU A 156 -9.85 15.97 -14.76
C LEU A 156 -11.17 16.68 -15.10
N ASN A 157 -11.82 16.37 -16.23
CA ASN A 157 -13.17 16.88 -16.49
C ASN A 157 -14.21 16.37 -15.48
N LYS A 158 -14.00 15.20 -14.84
CA LYS A 158 -14.88 14.71 -13.77
C LYS A 158 -14.75 15.54 -12.48
N LEU A 159 -13.61 16.20 -12.25
CA LEU A 159 -13.40 17.18 -11.16
C LEU A 159 -14.29 18.42 -11.28
N LYS A 160 -14.93 18.65 -12.43
CA LYS A 160 -15.91 19.74 -12.58
C LYS A 160 -17.21 19.47 -11.81
N SER A 161 -17.51 18.22 -11.47
CA SER A 161 -18.68 17.91 -10.63
C SER A 161 -18.36 18.17 -9.16
N LYS A 162 -19.22 18.95 -8.47
CA LYS A 162 -19.02 19.32 -7.06
C LYS A 162 -18.80 18.10 -6.17
N SER A 163 -19.61 17.06 -6.33
CA SER A 163 -19.52 15.82 -5.54
C SER A 163 -18.17 15.11 -5.72
N PHE A 164 -17.67 15.00 -6.96
CA PHE A 164 -16.38 14.36 -7.20
C PHE A 164 -15.21 15.22 -6.73
N PHE A 165 -15.30 16.55 -6.86
CA PHE A 165 -14.29 17.46 -6.33
C PHE A 165 -14.16 17.36 -4.81
N VAL A 166 -15.30 17.40 -4.09
CA VAL A 166 -15.31 17.26 -2.62
C VAL A 166 -14.71 15.91 -2.23
N PHE A 167 -15.12 14.81 -2.88
CA PHE A 167 -14.57 13.48 -2.65
C PHE A 167 -13.05 13.42 -2.89
N ALA A 168 -12.57 13.97 -4.00
CA ALA A 168 -11.15 13.98 -4.36
C ALA A 168 -10.33 14.81 -3.37
N LEU A 169 -10.84 15.98 -2.96
CA LEU A 169 -10.20 16.83 -1.97
C LEU A 169 -10.14 16.16 -0.60
N SER A 170 -11.25 15.55 -0.14
CA SER A 170 -11.28 14.80 1.12
C SER A 170 -10.29 13.63 1.09
N SER A 171 -10.26 12.85 0.00
CA SER A 171 -9.31 11.74 -0.17
C SER A 171 -7.85 12.23 -0.14
N PHE A 172 -7.57 13.34 -0.83
CA PHE A 172 -6.25 13.96 -0.81
C PHE A 172 -5.84 14.40 0.60
N LEU A 173 -6.75 15.06 1.34
CA LEU A 173 -6.49 15.50 2.71
C LEU A 173 -6.25 14.34 3.67
N ILE A 174 -6.92 13.20 3.50
CA ILE A 174 -6.72 11.99 4.31
C ILE A 174 -5.36 11.34 4.02
N CYS A 175 -4.92 11.35 2.75
CA CYS A 175 -3.63 10.79 2.35
C CYS A 175 -2.42 11.51 2.96
N ILE A 176 -2.52 12.80 3.28
CA ILE A 176 -1.41 13.59 3.86
C ILE A 176 -0.91 13.02 5.20
N PRO A 177 -1.74 12.96 6.26
CA PRO A 177 -1.32 12.42 7.55
C PRO A 177 -1.08 10.91 7.51
N LEU A 178 -1.75 10.16 6.61
CA LEU A 178 -1.48 8.74 6.40
C LEU A 178 -0.06 8.52 5.86
N ALA A 179 0.34 9.28 4.84
CA ALA A 179 1.70 9.23 4.31
C ALA A 179 2.73 9.65 5.37
N ALA A 180 2.43 10.67 6.16
CA ALA A 180 3.29 11.09 7.27
C ALA A 180 3.44 9.97 8.32
N TYR A 181 2.36 9.29 8.70
CA TYR A 181 2.40 8.18 9.64
C TYR A 181 3.31 7.05 9.16
N TYR A 182 3.13 6.55 7.94
CA TYR A 182 3.94 5.42 7.44
C TYR A 182 5.42 5.77 7.23
N ASN A 183 5.75 7.03 6.93
CA ASN A 183 7.16 7.44 6.75
C ASN A 183 7.85 7.79 8.07
N PHE A 184 7.15 8.48 8.99
CA PHE A 184 7.77 9.05 10.18
C PHE A 184 7.53 8.25 11.46
N ALA A 185 6.44 7.48 11.58
CA ALA A 185 6.17 6.72 12.79
C ALA A 185 7.26 5.67 13.10
N PRO A 186 7.79 4.89 12.14
CA PRO A 186 8.89 3.97 12.44
C PRO A 186 10.15 4.68 12.94
N ILE A 187 10.46 5.86 12.39
CA ILE A 187 11.61 6.69 12.80
C ILE A 187 11.38 7.21 14.22
N PHE A 188 10.20 7.78 14.50
CA PHE A 188 9.80 8.26 15.82
C PHE A 188 9.89 7.15 16.89
N VAL A 189 9.40 5.95 16.57
CA VAL A 189 9.49 4.78 17.46
C VAL A 189 10.97 4.43 17.73
N SER A 190 11.80 4.40 16.69
CA SER A 190 13.24 4.15 16.82
C SER A 190 13.94 5.19 17.70
N ASP A 191 13.65 6.47 17.48
CA ASP A 191 14.25 7.60 18.22
C ASP A 191 13.85 7.62 19.70
N MET A 192 12.67 7.08 20.03
CA MET A 192 12.23 6.90 21.42
C MET A 192 12.92 5.72 22.14
N GLY A 193 13.95 5.13 21.55
CA GLY A 193 14.72 4.03 22.14
C GLY A 193 14.00 2.68 22.09
N ILE A 194 12.94 2.58 21.28
CA ILE A 194 12.12 1.39 21.19
C ILE A 194 12.73 0.46 20.11
N ALA A 195 13.33 -0.66 20.54
CA ALA A 195 13.94 -1.66 19.64
C ALA A 195 12.94 -2.29 18.63
N SER A 196 13.41 -2.81 17.49
CA SER A 196 12.58 -3.48 16.48
C SER A 196 11.32 -2.68 16.06
N PRO A 197 11.48 -1.47 15.48
CA PRO A 197 10.34 -0.61 15.12
C PRO A 197 9.35 -1.29 14.18
N ALA A 198 9.82 -2.06 13.19
CA ALA A 198 8.93 -2.73 12.24
C ALA A 198 8.08 -3.83 12.90
N PHE A 199 8.64 -4.59 13.85
CA PHE A 199 7.84 -5.53 14.66
C PHE A 199 6.78 -4.78 15.47
N LYS A 200 7.13 -3.66 16.10
CA LYS A 200 6.19 -2.93 16.96
C LYS A 200 5.10 -2.21 16.18
N MET A 201 5.42 -1.66 15.01
CA MET A 201 4.43 -1.12 14.08
C MET A 201 3.44 -2.19 13.61
N SER A 202 3.83 -3.47 13.58
CA SER A 202 2.94 -4.57 13.20
C SER A 202 1.80 -4.80 14.21
N PHE A 203 1.91 -4.34 15.47
CA PHE A 203 0.77 -4.39 16.40
C PHE A 203 -0.42 -3.54 15.95
N GLY A 204 -0.15 -2.43 15.26
CA GLY A 204 -1.21 -1.62 14.66
C GLY A 204 -1.91 -2.36 13.51
N GLN A 205 -1.15 -3.10 12.71
CA GLN A 205 -1.72 -3.96 11.66
C GLN A 205 -2.51 -5.13 12.27
N MET A 206 -2.08 -5.69 13.41
CA MET A 206 -2.82 -6.74 14.12
C MET A 206 -4.17 -6.24 14.65
N SER A 207 -4.21 -5.03 15.24
CA SER A 207 -5.46 -4.44 15.72
C SER A 207 -6.40 -4.08 14.56
N GLU A 208 -5.84 -3.63 13.43
CA GLU A 208 -6.58 -3.39 12.20
C GLU A 208 -7.24 -4.66 11.68
N VAL A 209 -6.51 -5.78 11.57
CA VAL A 209 -7.08 -7.08 11.15
C VAL A 209 -8.23 -7.51 12.05
N LEU A 210 -8.05 -7.42 13.37
CA LEU A 210 -9.11 -7.74 14.32
C LEU A 210 -10.35 -6.88 14.07
N PHE A 211 -10.17 -5.58 13.84
CA PHE A 211 -11.26 -4.67 13.56
C PHE A 211 -11.95 -4.98 12.23
N MET A 212 -11.19 -5.27 11.16
CA MET A 212 -11.74 -5.67 9.85
C MET A 212 -12.60 -6.93 9.93
N LEU A 213 -12.22 -7.91 10.75
CA LEU A 213 -12.99 -9.14 10.96
C LEU A 213 -14.29 -8.89 11.74
N ILE A 214 -14.27 -7.92 12.65
CA ILE A 214 -15.43 -7.53 13.46
C ILE A 214 -16.34 -6.53 12.71
N LEU A 215 -15.81 -5.85 11.69
CA LEU A 215 -16.48 -4.81 10.93
C LEU A 215 -17.84 -5.24 10.32
N PRO A 216 -18.01 -6.43 9.73
CA PRO A 216 -19.31 -6.88 9.23
C PRO A 216 -20.38 -6.96 10.33
N LEU A 217 -19.99 -7.40 11.53
CA LEU A 217 -20.88 -7.48 12.69
C LEU A 217 -21.25 -6.09 13.21
N LEU A 218 -20.29 -5.16 13.23
CA LEU A 218 -20.55 -3.78 13.61
C LEU A 218 -21.47 -3.10 12.60
N PHE A 219 -21.26 -3.28 11.30
CA PHE A 219 -22.14 -2.72 10.26
C PHE A 219 -23.57 -3.22 10.42
N ALA A 220 -23.76 -4.51 10.71
CA ALA A 220 -25.08 -5.09 10.93
C ALA A 220 -25.79 -4.50 12.16
N ARG A 221 -25.05 -4.12 13.21
CA ARG A 221 -25.63 -3.65 14.48
C ARG A 221 -25.76 -2.13 14.61
N TYR A 222 -24.74 -1.39 14.18
CA TYR A 222 -24.62 0.06 14.40
C TYR A 222 -24.77 0.87 13.12
N GLY A 223 -24.62 0.24 11.95
CA GLY A 223 -24.70 0.95 10.67
C GLY A 223 -23.47 1.82 10.37
N VAL A 224 -23.36 2.25 9.11
CA VAL A 224 -22.14 2.86 8.55
C VAL A 224 -21.72 4.15 9.28
N LYS A 225 -22.68 5.00 9.66
CA LYS A 225 -22.41 6.32 10.26
C LYS A 225 -21.58 6.26 11.55
N TYR A 226 -21.96 5.39 12.49
CA TYR A 226 -21.29 5.31 13.80
C TYR A 226 -19.92 4.67 13.70
N ILE A 227 -19.75 3.78 12.73
CA ILE A 227 -18.49 3.09 12.48
C ILE A 227 -17.46 4.05 11.89
N LEU A 228 -17.85 4.88 10.91
CA LEU A 228 -17.01 5.96 10.41
C LEU A 228 -16.60 6.96 11.50
N LEU A 229 -17.55 7.37 12.36
CA LEU A 229 -17.25 8.26 13.50
C LEU A 229 -16.24 7.63 14.47
N GLY A 230 -16.37 6.31 14.74
CA GLY A 230 -15.42 5.58 15.57
C GLY A 230 -14.01 5.57 15.00
N GLY A 231 -13.87 5.39 13.68
CA GLY A 231 -12.58 5.44 12.98
C GLY A 231 -11.92 6.81 13.05
N MET A 232 -12.69 7.87 12.76
CA MET A 232 -12.20 9.25 12.86
C MET A 232 -11.75 9.59 14.29
N LEU A 233 -12.50 9.12 15.30
CA LEU A 233 -12.11 9.30 16.70
C LEU A 233 -10.84 8.55 17.05
N ALA A 234 -10.70 7.29 16.62
CA ALA A 234 -9.48 6.50 16.82
C ALA A 234 -8.25 7.20 16.20
N TRP A 235 -8.44 7.81 15.03
CA TRP A 235 -7.39 8.58 14.37
C TRP A 235 -6.99 9.84 15.14
N ALA A 236 -7.98 10.60 15.61
CA ALA A 236 -7.73 11.78 16.44
C ALA A 236 -7.00 11.40 17.75
N VAL A 237 -7.43 10.32 18.39
CA VAL A 237 -6.79 9.78 19.61
C VAL A 237 -5.35 9.36 19.32
N ARG A 238 -5.08 8.66 18.21
CA ARG A 238 -3.72 8.27 17.81
C ARG A 238 -2.77 9.47 17.75
N TYR A 239 -3.14 10.52 17.01
CA TYR A 239 -2.28 11.69 16.86
C TYR A 239 -2.14 12.48 18.16
N ALA A 240 -3.20 12.55 18.98
CA ALA A 240 -3.11 13.16 20.30
C ALA A 240 -2.13 12.39 21.21
N LEU A 241 -2.18 11.06 21.20
CA LEU A 241 -1.24 10.21 21.95
C LEU A 241 0.20 10.43 21.50
N PHE A 242 0.47 10.51 20.19
CA PHE A 242 1.80 10.82 19.67
C PHE A 242 2.29 12.22 20.06
N ALA A 243 1.41 13.22 20.00
CA ALA A 243 1.74 14.58 20.40
C ALA A 243 2.10 14.68 21.89
N VAL A 244 1.41 13.93 22.76
CA VAL A 244 1.70 13.88 24.20
C VAL A 244 2.93 13.02 24.50
N SER A 245 3.15 11.92 23.77
CA SER A 245 4.29 11.02 24.00
C SER A 245 5.63 11.65 23.60
N ALA A 246 5.65 12.50 22.58
CA ALA A 246 6.88 13.14 22.08
C ALA A 246 7.64 13.95 23.16
N PRO A 247 7.00 14.86 23.93
CA PRO A 247 7.68 15.60 25.00
C PRO A 247 7.81 14.81 26.32
N THR A 248 6.94 13.84 26.58
CA THR A 248 6.93 13.10 27.87
C THR A 248 7.83 11.88 27.88
N GLY A 249 8.23 11.36 26.71
CA GLY A 249 9.07 10.16 26.59
C GLY A 249 8.36 8.87 26.97
N ILE A 250 7.04 8.89 27.21
CA ILE A 250 6.29 7.72 27.68
C ILE A 250 6.04 6.77 26.50
N THR A 251 6.84 5.70 26.43
CA THR A 251 6.77 4.68 25.38
C THR A 251 5.43 3.93 25.34
N SER A 252 4.73 3.81 26.48
CA SER A 252 3.39 3.18 26.55
C SER A 252 2.33 3.94 25.74
N LEU A 253 2.41 5.28 25.67
CA LEU A 253 1.48 6.10 24.89
C LEU A 253 1.71 5.92 23.38
N VAL A 254 2.96 5.71 22.98
CA VAL A 254 3.35 5.39 21.60
C VAL A 254 2.73 4.06 21.17
N PHE A 255 2.83 3.04 22.02
CA PHE A 255 2.22 1.74 21.76
C PHE A 255 0.70 1.81 21.64
N LEU A 256 0.05 2.58 22.52
CA LEU A 256 -1.40 2.81 22.41
C LEU A 256 -1.76 3.52 21.11
N GLY A 257 -0.99 4.54 20.71
CA GLY A 257 -1.16 5.21 19.42
C GLY A 257 -1.03 4.24 18.23
N ILE A 258 -0.04 3.33 18.27
CA ILE A 258 0.13 2.29 17.25
C ILE A 258 -1.07 1.32 17.23
N ILE A 259 -1.62 0.95 18.39
CA ILE A 259 -2.78 0.03 18.44
C ILE A 259 -4.04 0.69 17.87
N PHE A 260 -4.18 2.01 17.94
CA PHE A 260 -5.28 2.74 17.30
C PHE A 260 -5.09 2.90 15.78
N SER A 261 -4.53 1.90 15.09
CA SER A 261 -4.31 1.86 13.63
C SER A 261 -5.53 1.42 12.81
N TRP A 262 -6.69 2.05 13.00
CA TRP A 262 -7.91 1.74 12.23
C TRP A 262 -7.98 2.55 10.93
N ASP A 263 -6.96 2.46 10.08
CA ASP A 263 -6.79 3.25 8.85
C ASP A 263 -7.72 2.82 7.69
N LEU A 264 -8.71 1.99 8.01
CA LEU A 264 -9.52 1.20 7.09
C LEU A 264 -11.02 1.50 7.18
N LEU A 265 -11.35 2.50 8.00
CA LEU A 265 -12.66 3.15 8.07
C LEU A 265 -12.67 4.41 7.22
#